data_AF-A0AAU9C6Q0-F1
#
_entry.id   AF-A0AAU9C6Q0-F1
#
_cell.length_a   1.000
_cell.length_b   1.000
_cell.length_c   1.000
_cell.angle_alpha   90.00
_cell.angle_beta   90.00
_cell.angle_gamma   90.00
#
_symmetry.space_group_name_H-M   'P 1'
#
loop_
_entity.id
_entity.type
_entity.pdbx_description
1 polymer ?
#
loop_
_entity_poly.entity_id
_entity_poly.type
_entity_poly.pdbx_seq_one_letter_code
_entity_poly.pdbx_strand_id
1 'polypeptide(L)'
;MNNPSIIDSMVDSMLSIERKDMLIDACRKLFIEKDFSNMRPSVQEELKAIFDEDNIPVSESPRLALGMSALLLAKESNNDALELLATQIMNISDKATLQKAFEMVRQQLFDPR
;
A
#
# COMPACT_ATOMS: atom_id res chain seq x y z
N MET A 1 9.28 -11.62 9.83
CA MET A 1 10.10 -11.41 8.63
C MET A 1 9.24 -11.78 7.43
N ASN A 2 8.85 -10.78 6.64
CA ASN A 2 8.11 -10.98 5.40
C ASN A 2 9.02 -11.67 4.40
N ASN A 3 8.62 -12.81 3.84
CA ASN A 3 9.38 -13.49 2.80
C ASN A 3 9.05 -12.81 1.45
N PRO A 4 9.98 -12.05 0.84
CA PRO A 4 9.68 -11.27 -0.36
C PRO A 4 9.14 -12.13 -1.51
N SER A 5 9.63 -13.37 -1.65
CA SER A 5 9.19 -14.27 -2.71
C SER A 5 7.72 -14.73 -2.58
N ILE A 6 7.21 -14.84 -1.34
CA ILE A 6 5.82 -15.20 -1.09
C ILE A 6 4.91 -14.02 -1.41
N ILE A 7 5.31 -12.81 -1.00
CA ILE A 7 4.56 -11.59 -1.27
C ILE A 7 4.48 -11.33 -2.77
N ASP A 8 5.60 -11.47 -3.49
CA ASP A 8 5.62 -11.34 -4.95
C ASP A 8 4.68 -12.33 -5.62
N SER A 9 4.74 -13.60 -5.23
CA SER A 9 3.87 -14.64 -5.79
C SER A 9 2.38 -14.36 -5.52
N MET A 10 2.06 -13.80 -4.34
CA MET A 10 0.70 -13.40 -4.00
C MET A 10 0.21 -12.25 -4.87
N VAL A 11 1.05 -11.23 -5.09
CA VAL A 11 0.71 -10.08 -5.95
C VAL A 11 0.57 -10.51 -7.41
N ASP A 12 1.45 -11.37 -7.91
CA ASP A 12 1.34 -11.91 -9.27
C ASP A 12 0.04 -12.70 -9.46
N SER A 13 -0.36 -13.48 -8.45
CA SER A 13 -1.64 -14.17 -8.45
C SER A 13 -2.82 -13.19 -8.51
N MET A 14 -2.76 -12.08 -7.76
CA MET A 14 -3.77 -11.02 -7.79
C MET A 14 -3.88 -10.34 -9.16
N LEU A 15 -2.79 -10.24 -9.93
CA LEU A 15 -2.82 -9.70 -11.28
C LEU A 15 -3.43 -10.66 -12.32
N SER A 16 -3.59 -11.94 -11.98
CA SER A 16 -4.17 -12.95 -12.88
C SER A 16 -5.68 -13.19 -12.66
N ILE A 17 -6.30 -12.53 -11.68
CA ILE A 17 -7.73 -12.71 -11.39
C ILE A 17 -8.60 -12.01 -12.43
N GLU A 18 -9.79 -12.56 -12.69
CA GLU A 18 -10.77 -12.03 -13.66
C GLU A 18 -11.18 -10.58 -13.37
N ARG A 19 -11.14 -10.16 -12.09
CA ARG A 19 -11.51 -8.81 -11.63
C ARG A 19 -10.32 -7.91 -11.30
N LYS A 20 -9.17 -8.13 -11.95
CA LYS A 20 -7.95 -7.34 -11.73
C LYS A 20 -8.23 -5.83 -11.77
N ASP A 21 -8.98 -5.34 -12.75
CA ASP A 21 -9.22 -3.90 -12.89
C ASP A 21 -9.97 -3.28 -11.70
N MET A 22 -10.91 -4.01 -11.10
CA MET A 22 -11.60 -3.57 -9.88
C MET A 22 -10.64 -3.53 -8.69
N LEU A 23 -9.73 -4.49 -8.60
CA LEU A 23 -8.71 -4.52 -7.56
C LEU A 23 -7.72 -3.35 -7.72
N ILE A 24 -7.28 -3.08 -8.95
CA ILE A 24 -6.40 -1.94 -9.27
C ILE A 24 -7.10 -0.62 -8.92
N ASP A 25 -8.36 -0.44 -9.28
CA ASP A 25 -9.15 0.74 -8.94
C ASP A 25 -9.25 0.93 -7.42
N ALA A 26 -9.54 -0.14 -6.67
CA ALA A 26 -9.59 -0.10 -5.21
C ALA A 26 -8.22 0.29 -4.60
N CYS A 27 -7.12 -0.26 -5.11
CA CYS A 27 -5.78 0.12 -4.67
C CYS A 27 -5.44 1.57 -5.03
N ARG A 28 -5.85 2.08 -6.20
CA ARG A 28 -5.66 3.50 -6.56
C ARG A 28 -6.45 4.41 -5.63
N LYS A 29 -7.73 4.12 -5.37
CA LYS A 29 -8.58 4.90 -4.46
C LYS A 29 -8.03 4.95 -3.03
N LEU A 30 -7.42 3.86 -2.58
CA LEU A 30 -6.74 3.83 -1.28
C LEU A 30 -5.69 4.95 -1.13
N PHE A 31 -4.89 5.22 -2.17
CA PHE A 31 -3.83 6.23 -2.10
C PHE A 31 -4.30 7.63 -2.52
N ILE A 32 -5.18 7.71 -3.51
CA ILE A 32 -5.63 8.97 -4.11
C ILE A 32 -6.72 9.63 -3.26
N GLU A 33 -7.69 8.85 -2.81
CA GLU A 33 -8.89 9.31 -2.10
C GLU A 33 -8.82 9.01 -0.60
N LYS A 34 -7.80 8.26 -0.15
CA LYS A 34 -7.71 7.73 1.22
C LYS A 34 -8.93 6.84 1.57
N ASP A 35 -9.47 6.14 0.56
CA ASP A 35 -10.59 5.24 0.74
C ASP A 35 -10.12 3.87 1.26
N PHE A 36 -10.39 3.62 2.53
CA PHE A 36 -10.07 2.34 3.19
C PHE A 36 -11.28 1.40 3.29
N SER A 37 -12.43 1.73 2.70
CA SER A 37 -13.70 0.99 2.87
C SER A 37 -13.61 -0.50 2.52
N ASN A 38 -12.70 -0.87 1.61
CA ASN A 38 -12.47 -2.25 1.19
C ASN A 38 -11.58 -3.07 2.16
N MET A 39 -11.06 -2.46 3.24
CA MET A 39 -10.19 -3.13 4.22
C MET A 39 -10.98 -3.67 5.41
N ARG A 40 -10.37 -4.57 6.20
CA ARG A 40 -10.96 -5.01 7.48
C ARG A 40 -11.11 -3.83 8.44
N PRO A 41 -12.18 -3.72 9.25
CA PRO A 41 -12.43 -2.56 10.10
C PRO A 41 -11.25 -2.15 10.99
N SER A 42 -10.58 -3.09 11.64
CA SER A 42 -9.40 -2.81 12.47
C SER A 42 -8.24 -2.20 11.68
N VAL A 43 -8.04 -2.64 10.43
CA VAL A 43 -7.03 -2.07 9.54
C VAL A 43 -7.45 -0.66 9.10
N GLN A 44 -8.73 -0.42 8.84
CA GLN A 44 -9.23 0.91 8.51
C GLN A 44 -8.98 1.93 9.62
N GLU A 45 -9.28 1.55 10.87
CA GLU A 45 -9.08 2.39 12.05
C GLU A 45 -7.62 2.78 12.20
N GLU A 46 -6.71 1.80 12.12
CA GLU A 46 -5.27 2.07 12.21
C GLU A 46 -4.75 2.89 11.02
N LEU A 47 -5.22 2.63 9.80
CA LEU A 47 -4.82 3.40 8.61
C LEU A 47 -5.27 4.87 8.70
N LYS A 48 -6.46 5.12 9.26
CA LYS A 48 -6.93 6.48 9.54
C LYS A 48 -6.05 7.14 10.60
N ALA A 49 -5.69 6.39 11.65
CA ALA A 49 -4.87 6.88 12.74
C ALA A 49 -3.42 7.21 12.34
N ILE A 50 -2.91 6.75 11.18
CA ILE A 50 -1.59 7.17 10.66
C ILE A 50 -1.53 8.69 10.49
N PHE A 51 -2.66 9.34 10.22
CA PHE A 51 -2.75 10.78 9.96
C PHE A 51 -3.07 11.62 11.21
N ASP A 52 -3.13 10.98 12.39
CA ASP A 52 -3.34 11.64 13.67
C ASP A 52 -2.01 12.01 14.34
N GLU A 53 -2.00 13.06 15.17
CA GLU A 53 -0.80 13.57 15.88
C GLU A 53 -0.46 12.77 17.15
N ASP A 54 -0.40 11.44 17.08
CA ASP A 54 0.07 10.60 18.18
C ASP A 54 1.40 9.89 17.87
N ASN A 55 2.04 9.34 18.91
CA ASN A 55 3.33 8.65 18.82
C ASN A 55 3.21 7.12 18.88
N ILE A 56 2.05 6.56 18.52
CA ILE A 56 1.81 5.12 18.57
C ILE A 56 2.43 4.44 17.33
N PRO A 57 3.26 3.39 17.49
CA PRO A 57 3.76 2.61 16.37
C PRO A 57 2.64 1.96 15.56
N VAL A 58 2.83 1.85 14.24
CA VAL A 58 1.87 1.24 13.34
C VAL A 58 2.02 -0.28 13.34
N SER A 59 0.91 -1.00 13.52
CA SER A 59 0.92 -2.46 13.50
C SER A 59 1.32 -3.00 12.12
N GLU A 60 1.64 -4.29 12.05
CA GLU A 60 2.05 -4.93 10.78
C GLU A 60 0.95 -4.96 9.73
N SER A 61 -0.31 -5.17 10.13
CA SER A 61 -1.42 -5.34 9.18
C SER A 61 -1.66 -4.10 8.29
N PRO A 62 -1.73 -2.87 8.82
CA PRO A 62 -1.80 -1.66 7.98
C PRO A 62 -0.61 -1.49 7.03
N ARG A 63 0.61 -1.76 7.52
CA ARG A 63 1.84 -1.68 6.72
C ARG A 63 1.85 -2.66 5.57
N LEU A 64 1.43 -3.90 5.81
CA LEU A 64 1.25 -4.92 4.78
C LEU A 64 0.17 -4.53 3.77
N ALA A 65 -0.98 -4.03 4.23
CA ALA A 65 -2.07 -3.63 3.35
C ALA A 65 -1.63 -2.51 2.38
N LEU A 66 -0.94 -1.48 2.90
CA LEU A 66 -0.37 -0.41 2.08
C LEU A 66 0.70 -0.93 1.13
N GLY A 67 1.66 -1.71 1.65
CA GLY A 67 2.78 -2.22 0.86
C GLY A 67 2.31 -3.12 -0.28
N MET A 68 1.38 -4.04 -0.03
CA MET A 68 0.85 -4.93 -1.07
C MET A 68 0.05 -4.16 -2.12
N SER A 69 -0.74 -3.17 -1.68
CA SER A 69 -1.50 -2.31 -2.62
C SER A 69 -0.56 -1.52 -3.52
N ALA A 70 0.51 -0.94 -2.97
CA ALA A 70 1.51 -0.22 -3.74
C ALA A 70 2.28 -1.15 -4.69
N LEU A 71 2.64 -2.36 -4.25
CA LEU A 71 3.36 -3.34 -5.07
C LEU A 71 2.51 -3.82 -6.26
N LEU A 72 1.21 -4.02 -6.05
CA LEU A 72 0.28 -4.36 -7.11
C LEU A 72 0.22 -3.26 -8.18
N LEU A 73 0.15 -1.99 -7.75
CA LEU A 73 0.16 -0.84 -8.66
C LEU A 73 1.51 -0.67 -9.36
N ALA A 74 2.62 -0.96 -8.68
CA ALA A 74 3.95 -0.95 -9.28
C ALA A 74 4.06 -1.96 -10.43
N LYS A 75 3.65 -3.20 -10.19
CA LYS A 75 3.67 -4.26 -11.21
C LYS A 75 2.67 -3.99 -12.34
N GLU A 76 1.52 -3.39 -12.06
CA GLU A 76 0.55 -3.01 -13.10
C GLU A 76 1.10 -1.91 -14.01
N SER A 77 1.81 -0.94 -13.46
CA SER A 77 2.37 0.20 -14.19
C SER A 77 3.81 0.01 -14.66
N ASN A 78 4.46 -1.11 -14.32
CA ASN A 78 5.89 -1.36 -14.48
C ASN A 78 6.76 -0.22 -13.90
N ASN A 79 6.46 0.19 -12.67
CA ASN A 79 7.15 1.28 -11.98
C ASN A 79 8.07 0.76 -10.85
N ASP A 80 9.37 0.62 -11.15
CA ASP A 80 10.40 0.13 -10.22
C ASP A 80 10.55 1.01 -8.97
N ALA A 81 10.35 2.32 -9.10
CA ALA A 81 10.43 3.24 -7.96
C ALA A 81 9.28 3.01 -6.99
N LEU A 82 8.08 2.75 -7.51
CA LEU A 82 6.91 2.39 -6.72
C LEU A 82 7.08 1.00 -6.08
N GLU A 83 7.70 0.05 -6.77
CA GLU A 83 8.01 -1.28 -6.23
C GLU A 83 8.97 -1.21 -5.04
N LEU A 84 10.03 -0.40 -5.13
CA LEU A 84 10.95 -0.15 -4.04
C LEU A 84 10.23 0.48 -2.83
N LEU A 85 9.40 1.51 -3.07
CA LEU A 85 8.61 2.16 -2.02
C LEU A 85 7.64 1.17 -1.35
N ALA A 86 6.97 0.33 -2.14
CA ALA A 86 6.04 -0.67 -1.65
C ALA A 86 6.71 -1.65 -0.68
N THR A 87 7.91 -2.11 -1.02
CA THR A 87 8.71 -3.01 -0.18
C THR A 87 9.16 -2.32 1.12
N GLN A 88 9.53 -1.04 1.04
CA GLN A 88 9.91 -0.25 2.23
C GLN A 88 8.72 -0.05 3.17
N ILE A 89 7.54 0.29 2.65
CA ILE A 89 6.31 0.53 3.43
C ILE A 89 6.02 -0.61 4.41
N MET A 90 6.22 -1.86 3.98
CA MET A 90 5.97 -3.04 4.83
C MET A 90 6.86 -3.07 6.09
N ASN A 91 7.96 -2.33 6.12
CA ASN A 91 8.95 -2.31 7.20
C ASN A 91 8.93 -1.02 8.05
N ILE A 92 8.12 -0.02 7.69
CA ILE A 92 8.09 1.28 8.40
C ILE A 92 7.10 1.25 9.56
N SER A 93 7.58 1.14 10.80
CA SER A 93 6.72 1.12 11.99
C SER A 93 6.36 2.48 12.57
N ASP A 94 7.04 3.56 12.16
CA ASP A 94 6.74 4.92 12.64
C ASP A 94 5.74 5.65 11.73
N LYS A 95 4.77 6.34 12.35
CA LYS A 95 3.69 7.03 11.62
C LYS A 95 4.20 8.10 10.67
N ALA A 96 5.17 8.92 11.10
CA ALA A 96 5.67 10.04 10.32
C ALA A 96 6.33 9.59 9.01
N THR A 97 7.15 8.54 9.05
CA THR A 97 7.79 7.98 7.84
C THR A 97 6.78 7.23 6.99
N LEU A 98 5.81 6.52 7.61
CA LEU A 98 4.77 5.82 6.86
C LEU A 98 3.85 6.79 6.11
N GLN A 99 3.51 7.92 6.74
CA GLN A 99 2.74 9.00 6.12
C GLN A 99 3.50 9.62 4.94
N LYS A 100 4.82 9.86 5.08
CA LYS A 100 5.66 10.34 3.97
C LYS A 100 5.68 9.33 2.82
N ALA A 101 5.90 8.05 3.12
CA ALA A 101 5.89 6.99 2.11
C ALA A 101 4.53 6.89 1.41
N PHE A 102 3.42 7.01 2.15
CA PHE A 102 2.07 7.07 1.59
C PHE A 102 1.92 8.22 0.59
N GLU A 103 2.33 9.44 0.95
CA GLU A 103 2.21 10.60 0.06
C GLU A 103 3.17 10.48 -1.14
N MET A 104 4.34 9.84 -1.00
CA MET A 104 5.23 9.52 -2.13
C MET A 104 4.58 8.55 -3.11
N VAL A 105 3.93 7.48 -2.63
CA VAL A 105 3.16 6.57 -3.50
C VAL A 105 2.06 7.34 -4.22
N ARG A 106 1.29 8.15 -3.49
CA ARG A 106 0.24 8.99 -4.08
C ARG A 106 0.78 9.89 -5.20
N GLN A 107 1.93 10.53 -4.99
CA GLN A 107 2.58 11.36 -6.02
C GLN A 107 2.97 10.56 -7.27
N GLN A 108 3.57 9.37 -7.11
CA GLN A 108 3.92 8.49 -8.23
C GLN A 108 2.70 8.07 -9.06
N LEU A 109 1.53 7.95 -8.43
CA LEU A 109 0.29 7.61 -9.13
C LEU A 109 -0.31 8.80 -9.91
N PHE A 110 0.00 10.04 -9.53
CA PHE A 110 -0.47 11.24 -10.22
C PHE A 110 0.47 11.74 -11.32
N ASP A 111 1.78 11.53 -11.16
CA ASP A 111 2.82 11.92 -12.13
C ASP A 111 3.64 10.68 -12.54
N PRO A 112 3.08 9.78 -13.38
CA PRO A 112 3.81 8.63 -13.90
C PRO A 112 4.84 9.14 -14.92
N ARG A 113 6.06 9.40 -14.45
CA ARG A 113 7.20 9.82 -15.29
C ARG A 113 7.82 8.65 -16.04
#